data_AF-A0A9D5PHA8-F1
#
_entry.id   AF-A0A9D5PHA8-F1
#
_cell.length_a   1.000
_cell.length_b   1.000
_cell.length_c   1.000
_cell.angle_alpha   90.00
_cell.angle_beta   90.00
_cell.angle_gamma   90.00
#
_symmetry.space_group_name_H-M   'P 1'
#
loop_
_entity.id
_entity.type
_entity.pdbx_description
1 polymer ?
#
loop_
_entity_poly.entity_id
_entity_poly.type
_entity_poly.pdbx_seq_one_letter_code
_entity_poly.pdbx_strand_id
1 'polypeptide(L)'
;MLRNGSQADFIRNRVNMPTGLSHAELVQKVSPKIKAQAFFSARVADARILEKLRSISDGYSRGEFGLADARNQLKDFLRSEGYNPHQARLRNLASTARLNLILRQNAAMAHAAGEWARMRDPDALQVFPYVRYHARRDNKVRSSHSDLDGKIFHKLDPFLKTHTPPWEFNCRCYLEEITAKEAGKESKKIQKPTPPEQVKVESSSGFSFDPEHVFEEFDLTTVKSRANIVRQAEEAVKNQQLDNVGLIVAPAESGIKPVLLSGAAQVRSGFEAMKSAARKELEDVGLDPDNLPDYKAVNEAFTRAGKQGKNIASAVRDKFPAESFEVARLNHRAAEAAGLPDLPIMLDSGNQRHGIEHLWRNHKELFVDPDRAIKILRDTLGNENCRVVVSLKRAVTRKGEHGNMQKLPICLKRIVLHNPQKQSYCVMVYDGKQLKLVSWNNADDAYGDDEWSLK
;
A
#
# COMPACT_ATOMS: atom_id res chain seq x y z
N MET A 1 -7.97 41.03 -10.73
CA MET A 1 -7.12 40.09 -9.96
C MET A 1 -7.66 38.68 -10.15
N LEU A 2 -7.22 37.93 -11.16
CA LEU A 2 -7.74 36.58 -11.42
C LEU A 2 -6.60 35.55 -11.40
N ARG A 3 -6.66 34.69 -10.36
CA ARG A 3 -6.49 33.23 -10.43
C ARG A 3 -5.14 32.62 -10.85
N ASN A 4 -4.08 32.93 -10.11
CA ASN A 4 -3.03 31.93 -9.83
C ASN A 4 -3.52 30.83 -8.84
N GLY A 5 -4.75 30.94 -8.31
CA GLY A 5 -5.33 30.07 -7.30
C GLY A 5 -5.66 28.67 -7.77
N SER A 6 -6.47 28.48 -8.82
CA SER A 6 -7.09 27.17 -9.11
C SER A 6 -6.11 26.02 -9.37
N GLN A 7 -4.99 26.27 -10.07
CA GLN A 7 -3.92 25.28 -10.21
C GLN A 7 -3.25 24.97 -8.86
N ALA A 8 -2.94 26.00 -8.08
CA ALA A 8 -2.34 25.84 -6.76
C ALA A 8 -3.30 25.16 -5.76
N ASP A 9 -4.59 25.49 -5.83
CA ASP A 9 -5.67 24.91 -5.04
C ASP A 9 -5.85 23.44 -5.39
N PHE A 10 -5.84 23.09 -6.69
CA PHE A 10 -5.83 21.69 -7.12
C PHE A 10 -4.63 20.93 -6.52
N ILE A 11 -3.43 21.48 -6.65
CA ILE A 11 -2.21 20.85 -6.09
C ILE A 11 -2.35 20.66 -4.56
N ARG A 12 -2.82 21.68 -3.85
CA ARG A 12 -2.95 21.70 -2.38
C ARG A 12 -4.06 20.77 -1.87
N ASN A 13 -5.23 20.81 -2.49
CA ASN A 13 -6.44 20.20 -1.96
C ASN A 13 -6.54 18.69 -2.23
N ARG A 14 -5.67 18.14 -3.10
CA ARG A 14 -5.64 16.70 -3.32
C ARG A 14 -5.34 15.94 -2.03
N VAL A 15 -5.92 14.75 -1.89
CA VAL A 15 -5.62 13.83 -0.79
C VAL A 15 -4.81 12.66 -1.32
N ASN A 16 -3.80 12.21 -0.56
CA ASN A 16 -3.10 10.98 -0.89
C ASN A 16 -4.04 9.79 -0.74
N MET A 17 -4.12 8.97 -1.78
CA MET A 17 -4.84 7.69 -1.76
C MET A 17 -3.84 6.55 -1.96
N PRO A 18 -3.21 6.04 -0.87
CA PRO A 18 -2.40 4.84 -0.93
C PRO A 18 -3.23 3.66 -1.43
N THR A 19 -2.68 2.91 -2.40
CA THR A 19 -3.42 1.84 -3.07
C THR A 19 -2.51 0.77 -3.66
N GLY A 20 -2.80 -0.49 -3.37
CA GLY A 20 -2.24 -1.67 -4.04
C GLY A 20 -2.95 -2.03 -5.34
N LEU A 21 -4.06 -1.33 -5.65
CA LEU A 21 -4.84 -1.58 -6.87
C LEU A 21 -3.97 -1.35 -8.11
N SER A 22 -4.11 -2.25 -9.08
CA SER A 22 -3.61 -2.03 -10.42
C SER A 22 -4.39 -0.90 -11.12
N HIS A 23 -3.84 -0.39 -12.22
CA HIS A 23 -4.54 0.62 -13.02
C HIS A 23 -5.92 0.15 -13.48
N ALA A 24 -6.03 -1.09 -13.96
CA ALA A 24 -7.30 -1.66 -14.40
C ALA A 24 -8.35 -1.68 -13.26
N GLU A 25 -7.91 -2.04 -12.05
CA GLU A 25 -8.79 -2.04 -10.88
C GLU A 25 -9.16 -0.63 -10.43
N LEU A 26 -8.26 0.36 -10.52
CA LEU A 26 -8.58 1.76 -10.26
C LEU A 26 -9.61 2.31 -11.25
N VAL A 27 -9.57 1.86 -12.50
CA VAL A 27 -10.59 2.22 -13.49
C VAL A 27 -11.95 1.67 -13.10
N GLN A 28 -12.02 0.42 -12.62
CA GLN A 28 -13.27 -0.27 -12.29
C GLN A 28 -13.84 0.10 -10.91
N LYS A 29 -12.99 0.22 -9.90
CA LYS A 29 -13.38 0.27 -8.47
C LYS A 29 -13.40 1.68 -7.89
N VAL A 30 -12.77 2.65 -8.55
CA VAL A 30 -12.67 4.03 -8.05
C VAL A 30 -13.32 4.99 -9.03
N SER A 31 -14.25 5.80 -8.52
CA SER A 31 -15.00 6.74 -9.35
C SER A 31 -14.06 7.77 -10.01
N PRO A 32 -14.39 8.27 -11.22
CA PRO A 32 -13.63 9.34 -11.87
C PRO A 32 -13.44 10.58 -10.99
N LYS A 33 -14.49 10.97 -10.24
CA LYS A 33 -14.45 12.09 -9.30
C LYS A 33 -13.40 11.92 -8.20
N ILE A 34 -13.35 10.75 -7.54
CA ILE A 34 -12.32 10.47 -6.52
C ILE A 34 -10.92 10.53 -7.14
N LYS A 35 -10.74 9.94 -8.34
CA LYS A 35 -9.43 9.97 -9.04
C LYS A 35 -9.01 11.38 -9.43
N ALA A 36 -9.95 12.25 -9.82
CA ALA A 36 -9.66 13.63 -10.16
C ALA A 36 -9.17 14.42 -8.94
N GLN A 37 -9.67 14.13 -7.74
CA GLN A 37 -9.35 14.86 -6.51
C GLN A 37 -8.29 14.18 -5.62
N ALA A 38 -7.76 13.02 -6.01
CA ALA A 38 -6.74 12.30 -5.25
C ALA A 38 -5.38 12.30 -5.94
N PHE A 39 -4.30 12.23 -5.14
CA PHE A 39 -2.98 11.84 -5.62
C PHE A 39 -2.78 10.34 -5.37
N PHE A 40 -2.52 9.58 -6.43
CA PHE A 40 -2.27 8.13 -6.35
C PHE A 40 -1.30 7.68 -7.45
N SER A 41 -0.71 6.50 -7.25
CA SER A 41 -0.05 5.73 -8.30
C SER A 41 -0.42 4.27 -8.12
N ALA A 42 -0.80 3.60 -9.22
CA ALA A 42 -1.14 2.18 -9.17
C ALA A 42 -0.05 1.35 -8.47
N ARG A 43 -0.46 0.44 -7.59
CA ARG A 43 0.39 -0.43 -6.77
C ARG A 43 1.37 0.30 -5.84
N VAL A 44 1.01 1.49 -5.36
CA VAL A 44 1.77 2.24 -4.35
C VAL A 44 0.91 2.38 -3.09
N ALA A 45 0.99 1.35 -2.24
CA ALA A 45 0.28 1.30 -0.96
C ALA A 45 1.03 1.97 0.20
N ASP A 46 2.36 2.14 0.08
CA ASP A 46 3.15 2.79 1.12
C ASP A 46 2.88 4.31 1.10
N ALA A 47 2.27 4.81 2.17
CA ALA A 47 1.92 6.22 2.33
C ALA A 47 3.13 7.16 2.35
N ARG A 48 4.30 6.72 2.87
CA ARG A 48 5.53 7.52 2.85
C ARG A 48 6.05 7.68 1.43
N ILE A 49 6.05 6.58 0.67
CA ILE A 49 6.47 6.61 -0.74
C ILE A 49 5.52 7.49 -1.54
N LEU A 50 4.21 7.34 -1.34
CA LEU A 50 3.21 8.15 -2.04
C LEU A 50 3.32 9.63 -1.68
N GLU A 51 3.53 9.97 -0.41
CA GLU A 51 3.76 11.34 0.04
C GLU A 51 5.01 11.95 -0.60
N LYS A 52 6.11 11.19 -0.68
CA LYS A 52 7.33 11.68 -1.35
C LYS A 52 7.12 11.86 -2.86
N LEU A 53 6.42 10.93 -3.51
CA LEU A 53 6.03 11.07 -4.93
C LEU A 53 5.19 12.34 -5.13
N ARG A 54 4.21 12.57 -4.25
CA ARG A 54 3.36 13.77 -4.29
C ARG A 54 4.17 15.03 -4.11
N SER A 55 4.92 15.14 -3.02
CA SER A 55 5.72 16.32 -2.68
C SER A 55 6.59 16.76 -3.85
N ILE A 56 7.33 15.83 -4.48
CA ILE A 56 8.18 16.14 -5.63
C ILE A 56 7.36 16.44 -6.89
N SER A 57 6.26 15.71 -7.12
CA SER A 57 5.37 15.98 -8.26
C SER A 57 4.71 17.35 -8.17
N ASP A 58 4.34 17.76 -6.97
CA ASP A 58 3.70 19.05 -6.68
C ASP A 58 4.73 20.19 -6.85
N GLY A 59 5.95 20.01 -6.36
CA GLY A 59 7.05 20.97 -6.60
C GLY A 59 7.40 21.12 -8.08
N TYR A 60 7.47 20.01 -8.82
CA TYR A 60 7.62 20.03 -10.28
C TYR A 60 6.47 20.78 -10.97
N SER A 61 5.24 20.56 -10.53
CA SER A 61 4.04 21.21 -11.09
C SER A 61 4.00 22.72 -10.81
N ARG A 62 4.68 23.17 -9.75
CA ARG A 62 4.87 24.60 -9.42
C ARG A 62 6.10 25.23 -10.09
N GLY A 63 6.91 24.44 -10.80
CA GLY A 63 8.12 24.91 -11.46
C GLY A 63 9.32 25.12 -10.52
N GLU A 64 9.31 24.52 -9.32
CA GLU A 64 10.40 24.64 -8.34
C GLU A 64 11.71 23.99 -8.84
N PHE A 65 11.60 22.98 -9.70
CA PHE A 65 12.72 22.28 -10.30
C PHE A 65 12.31 21.60 -11.61
N GLY A 66 13.29 21.31 -12.47
CA GLY A 66 13.06 20.69 -13.77
C GLY A 66 12.68 19.21 -13.68
N LEU A 67 12.19 18.65 -14.80
CA LEU A 67 11.81 17.23 -14.87
C LEU A 67 12.97 16.28 -14.54
N ALA A 68 14.20 16.65 -14.94
CA ALA A 68 15.38 15.84 -14.67
C ALA A 68 15.68 15.78 -13.16
N ASP A 69 15.64 16.92 -12.48
CA ASP A 69 15.91 17.03 -11.04
C ASP A 69 14.82 16.34 -10.22
N ALA A 70 13.54 16.59 -10.54
CA ALA A 70 12.40 15.90 -9.93
C ALA A 70 12.56 14.38 -10.00
N ARG A 71 12.86 13.87 -11.20
CA ARG A 71 13.05 12.44 -11.43
C ARG A 71 14.24 11.89 -10.65
N ASN A 72 15.37 12.61 -10.63
CA ASN A 72 16.57 12.14 -9.94
C ASN A 72 16.34 12.08 -8.43
N GLN A 73 15.72 13.10 -7.83
CA GLN A 73 15.34 13.08 -6.42
C GLN A 73 14.43 11.89 -6.07
N LEU A 74 13.46 11.57 -6.93
CA LEU A 74 12.60 10.39 -6.73
C LEU A 74 13.35 9.08 -6.90
N LYS A 75 14.29 8.99 -7.84
CA LYS A 75 15.13 7.80 -8.00
C LYS A 75 16.03 7.55 -6.80
N ASP A 76 16.64 8.60 -6.26
CA ASP A 76 17.54 8.49 -5.11
C ASP A 76 16.75 8.07 -3.87
N PHE A 77 15.58 8.68 -3.64
CA PHE A 77 14.67 8.26 -2.58
C PHE A 77 14.20 6.80 -2.75
N LEU A 78 13.71 6.43 -3.93
CA LEU A 78 13.23 5.06 -4.16
C LEU A 78 14.37 4.04 -4.04
N ARG A 79 15.61 4.41 -4.41
CA ARG A 79 16.78 3.56 -4.18
C ARG A 79 17.05 3.36 -2.69
N SER A 80 16.94 4.41 -1.87
CA SER A 80 17.07 4.29 -0.41
C SER A 80 15.97 3.43 0.23
N GLU A 81 14.80 3.33 -0.43
CA GLU A 81 13.69 2.48 -0.03
C GLU A 81 13.76 1.06 -0.68
N GLY A 82 14.89 0.70 -1.30
CA GLY A 82 15.15 -0.64 -1.82
C GLY A 82 14.71 -0.92 -3.26
N TYR A 83 14.21 0.08 -4.00
CA TYR A 83 13.82 -0.10 -5.40
C TYR A 83 15.02 -0.02 -6.35
N ASN A 84 15.06 -0.91 -7.35
CA ASN A 84 16.09 -0.89 -8.38
C ASN A 84 15.70 0.00 -9.57
N PRO A 85 16.39 1.13 -9.85
CA PRO A 85 16.04 2.07 -10.91
C PRO A 85 16.43 1.60 -12.33
N HIS A 86 17.23 0.53 -12.46
CA HIS A 86 17.80 0.09 -13.74
C HIS A 86 16.84 -0.76 -14.58
N GLN A 87 15.72 -1.21 -14.02
CA GLN A 87 14.69 -1.91 -14.79
C GLN A 87 13.76 -0.90 -15.48
N ALA A 88 13.81 -0.81 -16.81
CA ALA A 88 13.09 0.21 -17.59
C ALA A 88 11.56 0.00 -17.70
N ARG A 89 10.99 -1.03 -17.08
CA ARG A 89 9.56 -1.39 -17.24
C ARG A 89 8.66 -0.39 -16.49
N LEU A 90 7.51 -0.04 -17.08
CA LEU A 90 6.53 0.87 -16.47
C LEU A 90 5.99 0.35 -15.11
N ARG A 91 5.99 -0.96 -14.89
CA ARG A 91 5.61 -1.58 -13.61
C ARG A 91 6.63 -1.31 -12.49
N ASN A 92 7.87 -0.97 -12.83
CA ASN A 92 8.87 -0.58 -11.85
C ASN A 92 8.67 0.89 -11.47
N LEU A 93 8.39 1.13 -10.19
CA LEU A 93 8.16 2.47 -9.64
C LEU A 93 9.37 3.40 -9.83
N ALA A 94 10.60 2.87 -9.72
CA ALA A 94 11.83 3.63 -9.85
C ALA A 94 12.28 3.83 -11.31
N SER A 95 11.55 3.30 -12.28
CA SER A 95 11.91 3.44 -13.70
C SER A 95 11.73 4.88 -14.19
N THR A 96 12.61 5.32 -15.10
CA THR A 96 12.49 6.62 -15.78
C THR A 96 11.11 6.80 -16.42
N ALA A 97 10.58 5.74 -17.04
CA ALA A 97 9.30 5.77 -17.73
C ALA A 97 8.15 6.04 -16.75
N ARG A 98 8.11 5.33 -15.61
CA ARG A 98 7.07 5.49 -14.60
C ARG A 98 7.13 6.86 -13.91
N LEU A 99 8.33 7.31 -13.54
CA LEU A 99 8.51 8.60 -12.89
C LEU A 99 8.18 9.76 -13.83
N ASN A 100 8.61 9.71 -15.09
CA ASN A 100 8.22 10.74 -16.08
C ASN A 100 6.70 10.77 -16.28
N LEU A 101 6.03 9.61 -16.31
CA LEU A 101 4.58 9.54 -16.43
C LEU A 101 3.89 10.22 -15.23
N ILE A 102 4.29 9.87 -14.00
CA ILE A 102 3.73 10.47 -12.78
C ILE A 102 3.90 11.99 -12.81
N LEU A 103 5.12 12.46 -13.03
CA LEU A 103 5.44 13.90 -12.99
C LEU A 103 4.69 14.67 -14.08
N ARG A 104 4.77 14.23 -15.34
CA ARG A 104 4.15 14.94 -16.47
C ARG A 104 2.63 14.91 -16.42
N GLN A 105 2.05 13.76 -16.06
CA GLN A 105 0.59 13.62 -15.99
C GLN A 105 0.00 14.54 -14.92
N ASN A 106 0.61 14.58 -13.74
CA ASN A 106 0.13 15.42 -12.64
C ASN A 106 0.31 16.91 -12.96
N ALA A 107 1.42 17.32 -13.57
CA ALA A 107 1.62 18.69 -14.00
C ALA A 107 0.61 19.12 -15.08
N ALA A 108 0.33 18.24 -16.04
CA ALA A 108 -0.67 18.50 -17.08
C ALA A 108 -2.09 18.59 -16.51
N MET A 109 -2.46 17.74 -15.54
CA MET A 109 -3.75 17.84 -14.84
C MET A 109 -3.88 19.15 -14.05
N ALA A 110 -2.81 19.59 -13.39
CA ALA A 110 -2.80 20.84 -12.64
C ALA A 110 -2.95 22.06 -13.57
N HIS A 111 -2.27 22.05 -14.72
CA HIS A 111 -2.43 23.07 -15.75
C HIS A 111 -3.87 23.10 -16.29
N ALA A 112 -4.42 21.93 -16.62
CA ALA A 112 -5.78 21.80 -17.12
C ALA A 112 -6.85 22.32 -16.14
N ALA A 113 -6.66 22.10 -14.83
CA ALA A 113 -7.54 22.69 -13.81
C ALA A 113 -7.50 24.22 -13.84
N GLY A 114 -6.31 24.83 -13.97
CA GLY A 114 -6.16 26.27 -14.12
C GLY A 114 -6.80 26.81 -15.41
N GLU A 115 -6.53 26.16 -16.55
CA GLU A 115 -7.11 26.51 -17.84
C GLU A 115 -8.63 26.39 -17.85
N TRP A 116 -9.17 25.33 -17.25
CA TRP A 116 -10.61 25.14 -17.14
C TRP A 116 -11.29 26.27 -16.35
N ALA A 117 -10.73 26.62 -15.19
CA ALA A 117 -11.24 27.73 -14.39
C ALA A 117 -11.17 29.07 -15.13
N ARG A 118 -10.12 29.27 -15.93
CA ARG A 118 -9.95 30.49 -16.74
C ARG A 118 -10.93 30.52 -17.92
N MET A 119 -11.10 29.40 -18.64
CA MET A 119 -11.97 29.37 -19.80
C MET A 119 -13.45 29.53 -19.44
N ARG A 120 -13.85 29.05 -18.25
CA ARG A 120 -15.23 29.13 -17.74
C ARG A 120 -15.52 30.43 -17.00
N ASP A 121 -14.56 31.33 -16.89
CA ASP A 121 -14.80 32.67 -16.36
C ASP A 121 -15.80 33.43 -17.27
N PRO A 122 -16.84 34.08 -16.72
CA PRO A 122 -17.83 34.79 -17.53
C PRO A 122 -17.22 35.84 -18.46
N ASP A 123 -16.15 36.53 -18.06
CA ASP A 123 -15.50 37.53 -18.89
C ASP A 123 -14.72 36.85 -20.03
N ALA A 124 -14.05 35.74 -19.74
CA ALA A 124 -13.35 34.94 -20.76
C ALA A 124 -14.32 34.29 -21.77
N LEU A 125 -15.52 33.90 -21.34
CA LEU A 125 -16.58 33.38 -22.21
C LEU A 125 -17.11 34.45 -23.16
N GLN A 126 -17.25 35.70 -22.69
CA GLN A 126 -17.69 36.82 -23.52
C GLN A 126 -16.67 37.15 -24.62
N VAL A 127 -15.38 37.22 -24.26
CA VAL A 127 -14.33 37.62 -25.21
C VAL A 127 -13.93 36.47 -26.14
N PHE A 128 -13.79 35.26 -25.60
CA PHE A 128 -13.35 34.06 -26.34
C PHE A 128 -14.35 32.92 -26.15
N PRO A 129 -15.52 32.90 -26.79
CA PRO A 129 -16.54 31.88 -26.55
C PRO A 129 -16.18 30.48 -27.08
N TYR A 130 -15.16 30.37 -27.93
CA TYR A 130 -14.76 29.13 -28.58
C TYR A 130 -13.33 28.70 -28.21
N VAL A 131 -13.06 27.42 -28.38
CA VAL A 131 -11.71 26.84 -28.37
C VAL A 131 -11.44 26.10 -29.67
N ARG A 132 -10.24 26.29 -30.23
CA ARG A 132 -9.68 25.44 -31.28
C ARG A 132 -8.83 24.35 -30.65
N TYR A 133 -9.10 23.12 -31.04
CA TYR A 133 -8.36 21.97 -30.54
C TYR A 133 -7.06 21.80 -31.32
N HIS A 134 -5.95 21.57 -30.62
CA HIS A 134 -4.66 21.28 -31.24
C HIS A 134 -4.12 19.95 -30.76
N ALA A 135 -3.93 19.03 -31.70
CA ALA A 135 -3.18 17.80 -31.47
C ALA A 135 -1.75 17.98 -31.98
N ARG A 136 -0.77 17.34 -31.32
CA ARG A 136 0.59 17.32 -31.89
C ARG A 136 0.58 16.56 -33.21
N ARG A 137 1.22 17.11 -34.24
CA ARG A 137 1.27 16.50 -35.58
C ARG A 137 2.45 15.55 -35.74
N ASP A 138 2.66 14.67 -34.76
CA ASP A 138 3.68 13.62 -34.84
C ASP A 138 3.07 12.22 -34.84
N ASN A 139 3.86 11.23 -35.22
CA ASN A 139 3.44 9.84 -35.36
C ASN A 139 3.17 9.12 -34.02
N LYS A 140 3.28 9.81 -32.88
CA LYS A 140 3.01 9.25 -31.54
C LYS A 140 1.64 9.65 -31.01
N VAL A 141 0.93 10.56 -31.68
CA VAL A 141 -0.43 10.93 -31.31
C VAL A 141 -1.40 9.85 -31.78
N ARG A 142 -2.28 9.40 -30.89
CA ARG A 142 -3.33 8.42 -31.21
C ARG A 142 -4.32 9.03 -32.19
N SER A 143 -4.89 8.21 -33.07
CA SER A 143 -5.86 8.68 -34.08
C SER A 143 -7.01 9.47 -33.46
N SER A 144 -7.60 8.99 -32.36
CA SER A 144 -8.68 9.68 -31.65
C SER A 144 -8.31 11.10 -31.18
N HIS A 145 -7.04 11.38 -30.89
CA HIS A 145 -6.57 12.73 -30.57
C HIS A 145 -6.33 13.55 -31.85
N SER A 146 -5.72 12.95 -32.87
CA SER A 146 -5.47 13.60 -34.17
C SER A 146 -6.76 14.01 -34.88
N ASP A 147 -7.83 13.23 -34.73
CA ASP A 147 -9.15 13.49 -35.30
C ASP A 147 -9.83 14.75 -34.73
N LEU A 148 -9.29 15.30 -33.63
CA LEU A 148 -9.73 16.56 -33.05
C LEU A 148 -8.97 17.77 -33.59
N ASP A 149 -7.80 17.59 -34.23
CA ASP A 149 -6.94 18.71 -34.65
C ASP A 149 -7.70 19.71 -35.55
N GLY A 150 -7.69 20.97 -35.15
CA GLY A 150 -8.35 22.07 -35.85
C GLY A 150 -9.87 22.15 -35.67
N LYS A 151 -10.53 21.19 -35.02
CA LYS A 151 -11.96 21.31 -34.68
C LYS A 151 -12.17 22.47 -33.70
N ILE A 152 -13.29 23.17 -33.86
CA ILE A 152 -13.65 24.31 -33.03
C ILE A 152 -14.88 23.95 -32.21
N PHE A 153 -14.82 24.15 -30.90
CA PHE A 153 -15.91 23.87 -29.97
C PHE A 153 -16.30 25.13 -29.23
N HIS A 154 -17.59 25.29 -28.94
CA HIS A 154 -18.02 26.28 -27.96
C HIS A 154 -17.52 25.84 -26.57
N LYS A 155 -17.04 26.77 -25.73
CA LYS A 155 -16.47 26.44 -24.42
C LYS A 155 -17.43 25.75 -23.44
N LEU A 156 -18.73 25.92 -23.67
CA LEU A 156 -19.80 25.27 -22.89
C LEU A 156 -20.26 23.93 -23.50
N ASP A 157 -19.63 23.45 -24.57
CA ASP A 157 -19.94 22.13 -25.13
C ASP A 157 -19.63 21.03 -24.09
N PRO A 158 -20.61 20.20 -23.70
CA PRO A 158 -20.41 19.07 -22.78
C PRO A 158 -19.26 18.12 -23.19
N PHE A 159 -18.93 18.03 -24.47
CA PHE A 159 -17.78 17.26 -24.97
C PHE A 159 -16.46 17.60 -24.27
N LEU A 160 -16.26 18.87 -23.93
CA LEU A 160 -15.03 19.35 -23.30
C LEU A 160 -14.85 18.83 -21.87
N LYS A 161 -15.90 18.33 -21.19
CA LYS A 161 -15.76 17.71 -19.87
C LYS A 161 -14.91 16.46 -19.90
N THR A 162 -15.04 15.65 -20.95
CA THR A 162 -14.31 14.39 -21.09
C THR A 162 -13.09 14.48 -22.01
N HIS A 163 -13.00 15.52 -22.86
CA HIS A 163 -11.95 15.67 -23.87
C HIS A 163 -11.09 16.92 -23.70
N THR A 164 -11.18 17.64 -22.58
CA THR A 164 -10.17 18.65 -22.24
C THR A 164 -8.83 17.96 -21.97
N PRO A 165 -7.73 18.36 -22.62
CA PRO A 165 -6.42 17.81 -22.34
C PRO A 165 -6.00 18.04 -20.86
N PRO A 166 -5.37 17.06 -20.18
CA PRO A 166 -5.09 15.70 -20.66
C PRO A 166 -6.24 14.72 -20.39
N TRP A 167 -6.86 14.19 -21.44
CA TRP A 167 -7.90 13.14 -21.30
C TRP A 167 -7.35 11.71 -21.44
N GLU A 168 -6.05 11.55 -21.64
CA GLU A 168 -5.37 10.25 -21.69
C GLU A 168 -3.91 10.34 -21.24
N PHE A 169 -3.31 9.22 -20.83
CA PHE A 169 -1.90 9.21 -20.44
C PHE A 169 -0.98 9.68 -21.58
N ASN A 170 -0.06 10.58 -21.24
CA ASN A 170 0.84 11.27 -22.18
C ASN A 170 0.13 12.06 -23.28
N CYS A 171 -1.11 12.51 -23.06
CA CYS A 171 -1.75 13.50 -23.93
C CYS A 171 -0.89 14.77 -24.01
N ARG A 172 -0.72 15.30 -25.23
CA ARG A 172 0.07 16.51 -25.52
C ARG A 172 -0.74 17.55 -26.30
N CYS A 173 -2.05 17.35 -26.35
CA CYS A 173 -2.99 18.26 -26.96
C CYS A 173 -3.17 19.51 -26.08
N TYR A 174 -3.65 20.59 -26.66
CA TYR A 174 -4.01 21.80 -25.92
C TYR A 174 -5.19 22.49 -26.60
N LEU A 175 -5.82 23.43 -25.89
CA LEU A 175 -6.93 24.23 -26.37
C LEU A 175 -6.47 25.67 -26.57
N GLU A 176 -6.71 26.22 -27.75
CA GLU A 176 -6.48 27.63 -28.05
C GLU A 176 -7.81 28.37 -27.96
N GLU A 177 -7.91 29.37 -27.09
CA GLU A 177 -9.11 30.21 -26.99
C GLU A 177 -9.18 31.18 -28.16
N ILE A 178 -10.34 31.22 -28.84
CA ILE A 178 -10.54 32.06 -30.02
C ILE A 178 -11.82 32.88 -29.92
N THR A 179 -11.80 34.04 -30.56
CA THR A 179 -12.96 34.94 -30.61
C THR A 179 -14.05 34.39 -31.53
N ALA A 180 -15.28 34.87 -31.36
CA ALA A 180 -16.38 34.53 -32.28
C ALA A 180 -16.08 34.92 -33.74
N LYS A 181 -15.36 36.04 -33.94
CA LYS A 181 -14.94 36.51 -35.27
C LYS A 181 -13.96 35.54 -35.93
N GLU A 182 -12.99 35.00 -35.19
CA GLU A 182 -12.05 34.01 -35.69
C GLU A 182 -12.72 32.67 -35.98
N ALA A 183 -13.57 32.20 -35.07
CA ALA A 183 -14.36 31.00 -35.30
C ALA A 183 -15.24 31.12 -36.56
N GLY A 184 -15.85 32.29 -36.78
CA GLY A 184 -16.68 32.57 -37.95
C GLY A 184 -15.94 32.49 -39.30
N LYS A 185 -14.64 32.82 -39.33
CA LYS A 185 -13.80 32.65 -40.54
C LYS A 185 -13.62 31.18 -40.93
N GLU A 186 -13.70 30.28 -39.97
CA GLU A 186 -13.55 28.83 -40.13
C GLU A 186 -14.83 28.08 -39.75
N SER A 187 -16.00 28.65 -40.05
CA SER A 187 -17.31 28.16 -39.59
C SER A 187 -17.57 26.68 -39.86
N LYS A 188 -17.02 26.12 -40.94
CA LYS A 188 -17.11 24.68 -41.28
C LYS A 188 -16.42 23.75 -40.26
N LYS A 189 -15.51 24.27 -39.43
CA LYS A 189 -14.81 23.53 -38.38
C LYS A 189 -15.51 23.59 -37.03
N ILE A 190 -16.52 24.47 -36.88
CA ILE A 190 -17.33 24.58 -35.66
C ILE A 190 -18.16 23.30 -35.53
N GLN A 191 -17.98 22.60 -34.42
CA GLN A 191 -18.75 21.41 -34.10
C GLN A 191 -20.13 21.80 -33.57
N LYS A 192 -21.13 20.97 -33.89
CA LYS A 192 -22.45 21.11 -33.29
C LYS A 192 -22.35 20.78 -31.79
N PRO A 193 -23.04 21.52 -30.91
CA PRO A 193 -23.04 21.23 -29.48
C PRO A 193 -23.39 19.77 -29.21
N THR A 194 -22.57 19.08 -28.42
CA THR A 194 -22.81 17.69 -28.05
C THR A 194 -23.89 17.64 -26.97
N PRO A 195 -25.00 16.91 -27.16
CA PRO A 195 -26.00 16.74 -26.10
C PRO A 195 -25.37 16.04 -24.88
N PRO A 196 -25.65 16.48 -23.63
CA PRO A 196 -25.03 15.91 -22.43
C PRO A 196 -25.14 14.38 -22.33
N GLU A 197 -26.27 13.81 -22.73
CA GLU A 197 -26.55 12.37 -22.73
C GLU A 197 -25.76 11.58 -23.79
N GLN A 198 -25.13 12.27 -24.75
CA GLN A 198 -24.32 11.67 -25.82
C GLN A 198 -22.82 11.78 -25.55
N VAL A 199 -22.41 12.43 -24.47
CA VAL A 199 -20.98 12.54 -24.10
C VAL A 199 -20.44 11.16 -23.72
N LYS A 200 -19.44 10.70 -24.46
CA LYS A 200 -18.71 9.45 -24.18
C LYS A 200 -17.33 9.75 -23.62
N VAL A 201 -16.84 8.88 -22.75
CA VAL A 201 -15.44 8.87 -22.33
C VAL A 201 -14.68 7.96 -23.28
N GLU A 202 -13.92 8.53 -24.20
CA GLU A 202 -13.05 7.76 -25.08
C GLU A 202 -11.66 7.69 -24.43
N SER A 203 -11.30 6.53 -23.89
CA SER A 203 -9.95 6.32 -23.35
C SER A 203 -9.52 4.87 -23.52
N SER A 204 -8.61 4.65 -24.46
CA SER A 204 -7.97 3.35 -24.69
C SER A 204 -7.17 2.89 -23.47
N SER A 205 -6.60 3.84 -22.73
CA SER A 205 -5.85 3.56 -21.50
C SER A 205 -6.74 3.36 -20.27
N GLY A 206 -8.03 3.70 -20.34
CA GLY A 206 -8.94 3.77 -19.21
C GLY A 206 -8.69 4.95 -18.25
N PHE A 207 -7.63 5.75 -18.45
CA PHE A 207 -7.46 7.01 -17.74
C PHE A 207 -8.39 8.07 -18.32
N SER A 208 -9.12 8.78 -17.46
CA SER A 208 -9.87 9.98 -17.82
C SER A 208 -9.70 11.02 -16.73
N PHE A 209 -9.79 12.28 -17.12
CA PHE A 209 -9.74 13.41 -16.19
C PHE A 209 -10.75 14.45 -16.66
N ASP A 210 -11.79 14.65 -15.85
CA ASP A 210 -12.73 15.75 -16.01
C ASP A 210 -12.27 16.90 -15.11
N PRO A 211 -11.80 18.03 -15.67
CA PRO A 211 -11.37 19.17 -14.88
C PRO A 211 -12.51 19.79 -14.05
N GLU A 212 -13.78 19.58 -14.41
CA GLU A 212 -14.92 20.09 -13.64
C GLU A 212 -15.00 19.44 -12.25
N HIS A 213 -14.68 18.14 -12.16
CA HIS A 213 -14.64 17.42 -10.88
C HIS A 213 -13.61 17.99 -9.88
N VAL A 214 -12.66 18.81 -10.32
CA VAL A 214 -11.72 19.50 -9.41
C VAL A 214 -12.45 20.53 -8.53
N PHE A 215 -13.52 21.13 -9.03
CA PHE A 215 -14.24 22.23 -8.39
C PHE A 215 -15.48 21.75 -7.62
N GLU A 216 -15.82 20.47 -7.72
CA GLU A 216 -16.90 19.89 -6.96
C GLU A 216 -16.47 19.58 -5.53
N GLU A 217 -17.30 19.94 -4.55
CA GLU A 217 -17.11 19.46 -3.19
C GLU A 217 -17.31 17.94 -3.13
N PHE A 218 -16.32 17.25 -2.55
CA PHE A 218 -16.41 15.84 -2.23
C PHE A 218 -15.73 15.59 -0.90
N ASP A 219 -16.44 14.91 -0.01
CA ASP A 219 -15.86 14.47 1.24
C ASP A 219 -14.96 13.25 1.00
N LEU A 220 -13.69 13.50 0.71
CA LEU A 220 -12.68 12.45 0.54
C LEU A 220 -12.40 11.67 1.84
N THR A 221 -12.90 12.11 3.01
CA THR A 221 -12.81 11.31 4.25
C THR A 221 -13.65 10.04 4.18
N THR A 222 -14.62 9.98 3.25
CA THR A 222 -15.38 8.76 2.93
C THR A 222 -14.56 7.70 2.20
N VAL A 223 -13.40 8.06 1.61
CA VAL A 223 -12.46 7.12 0.98
C VAL A 223 -11.67 6.39 2.08
N LYS A 224 -12.32 5.43 2.73
CA LYS A 224 -11.72 4.61 3.77
C LYS A 224 -10.82 3.53 3.13
N SER A 225 -9.52 3.79 3.03
CA SER A 225 -8.57 2.69 2.81
C SER A 225 -8.49 1.83 4.06
N ARG A 226 -8.31 0.52 3.92
CA ARG A 226 -8.18 -0.39 5.08
C ARG A 226 -7.00 0.00 5.97
N ALA A 227 -5.90 0.46 5.37
CA ALA A 227 -4.76 1.03 6.06
C ALA A 227 -5.14 2.24 6.94
N ASN A 228 -5.98 3.15 6.44
CA ASN A 228 -6.45 4.30 7.24
C ASN A 228 -7.34 3.86 8.40
N ILE A 229 -8.21 2.86 8.20
CA ILE A 229 -9.04 2.28 9.28
C ILE A 229 -8.13 1.69 10.37
N VAL A 230 -7.12 0.92 9.99
CA VAL A 230 -6.16 0.33 10.95
C VAL A 230 -5.40 1.41 11.72
N ARG A 231 -4.98 2.48 11.04
CA ARG A 231 -4.27 3.60 11.69
C ARG A 231 -5.17 4.35 12.67
N GLN A 232 -6.41 4.62 12.29
CA GLN A 232 -7.38 5.27 13.19
C GLN A 232 -7.67 4.39 14.40
N ALA A 233 -7.84 3.07 14.20
CA ALA A 233 -8.01 2.12 15.29
C ALA A 233 -6.77 2.08 16.21
N GLU A 234 -5.56 2.11 15.65
CA GLU A 234 -4.31 2.16 16.42
C GLU A 234 -4.21 3.41 17.29
N GLU A 235 -4.54 4.58 16.74
CA GLU A 235 -4.58 5.84 17.48
C GLU A 235 -5.67 5.81 18.56
N ALA A 236 -6.85 5.28 18.26
CA ALA A 236 -7.94 5.14 19.23
C ALA A 236 -7.58 4.20 20.40
N VAL A 237 -6.95 3.05 20.13
CA VAL A 237 -6.46 2.12 21.16
C VAL A 237 -5.37 2.77 22.02
N LYS A 238 -4.43 3.47 21.37
CA LYS A 238 -3.38 4.22 22.08
C LYS A 238 -3.98 5.28 23.01
N ASN A 239 -5.02 5.97 22.57
CA ASN A 239 -5.69 7.06 23.28
C ASN A 239 -6.82 6.60 24.22
N GLN A 240 -7.03 5.29 24.41
CA GLN A 240 -8.10 4.73 25.25
C GLN A 240 -9.52 5.04 24.76
N GLN A 241 -9.68 5.35 23.48
CA GLN A 241 -10.99 5.50 22.85
C GLN A 241 -11.55 4.13 22.41
N LEU A 242 -10.67 3.14 22.25
CA LEU A 242 -11.02 1.73 22.03
C LEU A 242 -10.20 0.85 22.97
N ASP A 243 -10.80 -0.27 23.38
CA ASP A 243 -10.10 -1.38 24.04
C ASP A 243 -9.25 -2.17 23.04
N ASN A 244 -8.60 -3.25 23.49
CA ASN A 244 -7.82 -4.11 22.61
C ASN A 244 -8.72 -4.67 21.50
N VAL A 245 -8.29 -4.56 20.24
CA VAL A 245 -9.10 -4.92 19.08
C VAL A 245 -8.36 -5.86 18.13
N GLY A 246 -9.11 -6.83 17.59
CA GLY A 246 -8.71 -7.65 16.44
C GLY A 246 -9.47 -7.20 15.19
N LEU A 247 -8.76 -7.09 14.07
CA LEU A 247 -9.32 -6.63 12.79
C LEU A 247 -8.94 -7.62 11.71
N ILE A 248 -9.92 -8.26 11.06
CA ILE A 248 -9.70 -8.92 9.77
C ILE A 248 -9.57 -7.84 8.70
N VAL A 249 -8.34 -7.56 8.27
CA VAL A 249 -8.03 -6.47 7.33
C VAL A 249 -7.89 -6.95 5.90
N ALA A 250 -7.76 -8.26 5.67
CA ALA A 250 -7.92 -8.87 4.35
C ALA A 250 -8.45 -10.31 4.49
N PRO A 251 -9.43 -10.72 3.66
CA PRO A 251 -9.93 -12.10 3.66
C PRO A 251 -8.87 -13.09 3.16
N ALA A 252 -9.12 -14.40 3.22
CA ALA A 252 -8.29 -15.35 2.48
C ALA A 252 -8.61 -15.27 0.96
N GLU A 253 -7.63 -15.54 0.12
CA GLU A 253 -7.77 -15.52 -1.35
C GLU A 253 -7.34 -16.86 -1.97
N SER A 254 -7.34 -16.94 -3.31
CA SER A 254 -6.88 -18.10 -4.05
C SER A 254 -6.18 -17.68 -5.34
N GLY A 255 -5.20 -18.46 -5.79
CA GLY A 255 -4.60 -18.33 -7.12
C GLY A 255 -3.24 -17.64 -7.17
N ILE A 256 -2.76 -17.07 -6.07
CA ILE A 256 -1.37 -16.56 -5.99
C ILE A 256 -0.43 -17.73 -5.67
N LYS A 257 0.68 -17.85 -6.42
CA LYS A 257 1.67 -18.91 -6.19
C LYS A 257 2.50 -18.60 -4.94
N PRO A 258 2.77 -19.61 -4.09
CA PRO A 258 3.68 -19.43 -2.96
C PRO A 258 5.08 -19.00 -3.39
N VAL A 259 5.70 -18.17 -2.56
CA VAL A 259 7.04 -17.62 -2.74
C VAL A 259 8.02 -18.35 -1.81
N LEU A 260 9.28 -18.45 -2.24
CA LEU A 260 10.35 -19.02 -1.44
C LEU A 260 10.70 -18.10 -0.26
N LEU A 261 10.88 -18.68 0.92
CA LEU A 261 11.34 -17.99 2.12
C LEU A 261 12.87 -17.92 2.13
N SER A 262 13.44 -16.72 2.17
CA SER A 262 14.88 -16.48 2.14
C SER A 262 15.61 -17.15 3.32
N GLY A 263 15.02 -17.12 4.52
CA GLY A 263 15.63 -17.68 5.73
C GLY A 263 15.21 -19.12 6.07
N ALA A 264 14.39 -19.80 5.26
CA ALA A 264 13.87 -21.13 5.63
C ALA A 264 14.96 -22.17 5.89
N ALA A 265 16.06 -22.16 5.12
CA ALA A 265 17.17 -23.09 5.33
C ALA A 265 17.86 -22.86 6.68
N GLN A 266 18.03 -21.60 7.08
CA GLN A 266 18.65 -21.22 8.34
C GLN A 266 17.76 -21.57 9.54
N VAL A 267 16.44 -21.33 9.44
CA VAL A 267 15.47 -21.78 10.45
C VAL A 267 15.52 -23.30 10.61
N ARG A 268 15.50 -24.04 9.49
CA ARG A 268 15.55 -25.52 9.50
C ARG A 268 16.80 -26.04 10.20
N SER A 269 17.97 -25.51 9.80
CA SER A 269 19.25 -25.90 10.38
C SER A 269 19.31 -25.65 11.89
N GLY A 270 18.85 -24.47 12.33
CA GLY A 270 18.79 -24.14 13.75
C GLY A 270 17.83 -25.04 14.53
N PHE A 271 16.66 -25.37 13.96
CA PHE A 271 15.70 -26.27 14.61
C PHE A 271 16.23 -27.70 14.70
N GLU A 272 16.89 -28.21 13.64
CA GLU A 272 17.56 -29.51 13.67
C GLU A 272 18.64 -29.59 14.76
N ALA A 273 19.43 -28.52 14.93
CA ALA A 273 20.44 -28.47 15.98
C ALA A 273 19.84 -28.56 17.40
N MET A 274 18.61 -28.07 17.59
CA MET A 274 17.90 -28.05 18.86
C MET A 274 17.00 -29.28 19.10
N LYS A 275 16.69 -30.04 18.04
CA LYS A 275 15.73 -31.15 18.03
C LYS A 275 15.95 -32.18 19.12
N SER A 276 17.18 -32.65 19.30
CA SER A 276 17.49 -33.68 20.31
C SER A 276 17.20 -33.21 21.74
N ALA A 277 17.46 -31.93 22.04
CA ALA A 277 17.15 -31.36 23.35
C ALA A 277 15.62 -31.20 23.55
N ALA A 278 14.90 -30.81 22.49
CA ALA A 278 13.45 -30.66 22.55
C ALA A 278 12.76 -32.01 22.82
N ARG A 279 13.19 -33.07 22.11
CA ARG A 279 12.71 -34.45 22.30
C ARG A 279 12.89 -34.92 23.74
N LYS A 280 14.09 -34.74 24.30
CA LYS A 280 14.38 -35.10 25.69
C LYS A 280 13.47 -34.37 26.69
N GLU A 281 13.28 -33.06 26.53
CA GLU A 281 12.41 -32.31 27.45
C GLU A 281 10.93 -32.73 27.37
N LEU A 282 10.47 -33.23 26.21
CA LEU A 282 9.12 -33.76 26.02
C LEU A 282 8.96 -35.14 26.68
N GLU A 283 9.93 -36.03 26.49
CA GLU A 283 9.97 -37.35 27.15
C GLU A 283 9.98 -37.18 28.68
N ASP A 284 10.74 -36.20 29.20
CA ASP A 284 10.83 -35.85 30.62
C ASP A 284 9.51 -35.36 31.25
N VAL A 285 8.48 -35.06 30.43
CA VAL A 285 7.12 -34.73 30.88
C VAL A 285 6.09 -35.77 30.44
N GLY A 286 6.54 -36.93 29.95
CA GLY A 286 5.70 -38.06 29.59
C GLY A 286 5.01 -37.94 28.22
N LEU A 287 5.53 -37.13 27.30
CA LEU A 287 5.03 -37.01 25.94
C LEU A 287 5.87 -37.83 24.96
N ASP A 288 5.22 -38.44 23.97
CA ASP A 288 5.88 -39.11 22.84
C ASP A 288 6.23 -38.06 21.76
N PRO A 289 7.53 -37.80 21.50
CA PRO A 289 7.94 -36.81 20.52
C PRO A 289 7.56 -37.14 19.07
N ASP A 290 7.28 -38.41 18.75
CA ASP A 290 6.89 -38.83 17.40
C ASP A 290 5.37 -38.71 17.18
N ASN A 291 4.58 -38.62 18.25
CA ASN A 291 3.13 -38.50 18.21
C ASN A 291 2.62 -37.41 19.18
N LEU A 292 3.05 -36.17 18.93
CA LEU A 292 2.66 -35.04 19.77
C LEU A 292 1.20 -34.62 19.55
N PRO A 293 0.49 -34.25 20.62
CA PRO A 293 -0.80 -33.57 20.52
C PRO A 293 -0.60 -32.11 20.04
N ASP A 294 -1.67 -31.32 20.03
CA ASP A 294 -1.54 -29.89 19.72
C ASP A 294 -0.68 -29.13 20.75
N TYR A 295 -0.28 -27.91 20.39
CA TYR A 295 0.58 -27.08 21.23
C TYR A 295 -0.06 -26.69 22.57
N LYS A 296 -1.39 -26.63 22.67
CA LYS A 296 -2.09 -26.30 23.91
C LYS A 296 -1.91 -27.44 24.91
N ALA A 297 -2.15 -28.68 24.47
CA ALA A 297 -1.94 -29.89 25.25
C ALA A 297 -0.46 -30.09 25.65
N VAL A 298 0.48 -29.78 24.76
CA VAL A 298 1.92 -29.79 25.08
C VAL A 298 2.22 -28.80 26.21
N ASN A 299 1.73 -27.55 26.12
CA ASN A 299 1.92 -26.55 27.17
C ASN A 299 1.27 -26.94 28.51
N GLU A 300 0.10 -27.58 28.48
CA GLU A 300 -0.56 -28.09 29.68
C GLU A 300 0.26 -29.19 30.37
N ALA A 301 0.91 -30.08 29.61
CA ALA A 301 1.81 -31.09 30.16
C ALA A 301 3.01 -30.45 30.86
N PHE A 302 3.67 -29.47 30.25
CA PHE A 302 4.76 -28.71 30.88
C PHE A 302 4.30 -27.92 32.12
N THR A 303 3.07 -27.41 32.09
CA THR A 303 2.46 -26.73 33.24
C THR A 303 2.24 -27.70 34.40
N ARG A 304 1.61 -28.86 34.15
CA ARG A 304 1.40 -29.91 35.16
C ARG A 304 2.71 -30.44 35.75
N ALA A 305 3.76 -30.52 34.94
CA ALA A 305 5.09 -30.92 35.38
C ALA A 305 5.89 -29.82 36.11
N GLY A 306 5.33 -28.61 36.31
CA GLY A 306 6.03 -27.48 36.93
C GLY A 306 7.25 -27.00 36.14
N LYS A 307 7.25 -27.20 34.82
CA LYS A 307 8.33 -26.85 33.89
C LYS A 307 7.96 -25.73 32.91
N GLN A 308 6.71 -25.25 32.92
CA GLN A 308 6.27 -24.17 32.03
C GLN A 308 7.08 -22.89 32.20
N GLY A 309 7.48 -22.29 31.08
CA GLY A 309 8.12 -20.99 31.07
C GLY A 309 9.53 -20.93 31.64
N LYS A 310 10.20 -22.08 31.87
CA LYS A 310 11.63 -22.11 32.20
C LYS A 310 12.46 -21.56 31.04
N ASN A 311 13.52 -20.81 31.38
CA ASN A 311 14.43 -20.28 30.37
C ASN A 311 15.15 -21.42 29.63
N ILE A 312 15.41 -21.20 28.35
CA ILE A 312 16.22 -22.11 27.54
C ILE A 312 17.65 -22.16 28.11
N ALA A 313 18.18 -23.36 28.30
CA ALA A 313 19.57 -23.53 28.73
C ALA A 313 20.52 -22.96 27.67
N SER A 314 21.59 -22.25 28.07
CA SER A 314 22.56 -21.67 27.13
C SER A 314 23.11 -22.71 26.16
N ALA A 315 23.42 -23.93 26.64
CA ALA A 315 23.89 -25.05 25.82
C ALA A 315 22.90 -25.49 24.72
N VAL A 316 21.62 -25.13 24.82
CA VAL A 316 20.60 -25.37 23.78
C VAL A 316 20.43 -24.12 22.92
N ARG A 317 20.32 -22.94 23.55
CA ARG A 317 20.16 -21.65 22.85
C ARG A 317 21.31 -21.37 21.90
N ASP A 318 22.54 -21.63 22.32
CA ASP A 318 23.75 -21.32 21.58
C ASP A 318 23.95 -22.28 20.37
N LYS A 319 23.09 -23.29 20.21
CA LYS A 319 23.00 -24.10 18.99
C LYS A 319 22.26 -23.38 17.85
N PHE A 320 21.52 -22.33 18.17
CA PHE A 320 20.84 -21.48 17.18
C PHE A 320 21.71 -20.24 16.87
N PRO A 321 21.63 -19.68 15.64
CA PRO A 321 22.35 -18.45 15.31
C PRO A 321 22.17 -17.33 16.35
N ALA A 322 23.31 -16.77 16.80
CA ALA A 322 23.31 -15.70 17.79
C ALA A 322 22.74 -14.38 17.22
N GLU A 323 23.05 -14.07 15.97
CA GLU A 323 22.56 -12.88 15.29
C GLU A 323 21.14 -13.07 14.75
N SER A 324 20.34 -12.02 14.84
CA SER A 324 19.01 -12.00 14.24
C SER A 324 19.11 -11.97 12.73
N PHE A 325 18.29 -12.76 12.05
CA PHE A 325 18.28 -12.86 10.59
C PHE A 325 16.88 -12.76 10.00
N GLU A 326 16.81 -12.36 8.73
CA GLU A 326 15.57 -12.21 7.98
C GLU A 326 15.05 -13.59 7.53
N VAL A 327 13.83 -13.93 7.93
CA VAL A 327 13.14 -15.16 7.50
C VAL A 327 12.47 -14.95 6.15
N ALA A 328 11.82 -13.79 6.00
CA ALA A 328 11.12 -13.35 4.80
C ALA A 328 10.82 -11.84 4.91
N ARG A 329 10.22 -11.27 3.86
CA ARG A 329 9.58 -9.95 3.91
C ARG A 329 8.07 -10.09 3.92
N LEU A 330 7.37 -9.18 4.60
CA LEU A 330 5.91 -9.18 4.60
C LEU A 330 5.40 -8.93 3.17
N ASN A 331 4.58 -9.85 2.65
CA ASN A 331 4.06 -9.70 1.29
C ASN A 331 3.23 -8.42 1.15
N HIS A 332 3.22 -7.86 -0.06
CA HIS A 332 2.64 -6.55 -0.34
C HIS A 332 1.17 -6.43 0.09
N ARG A 333 0.37 -7.48 -0.14
CA ARG A 333 -1.05 -7.52 0.21
C ARG A 333 -1.26 -7.42 1.72
N ALA A 334 -0.51 -8.18 2.50
CA ALA A 334 -0.56 -8.12 3.95
C ALA A 334 -0.05 -6.78 4.50
N ALA A 335 1.03 -6.24 3.91
CA ALA A 335 1.58 -4.94 4.27
C ALA A 335 0.55 -3.81 4.05
N GLU A 336 -0.07 -3.77 2.87
CA GLU A 336 -1.12 -2.79 2.54
C GLU A 336 -2.29 -2.88 3.51
N ALA A 337 -2.84 -4.08 3.69
CA ALA A 337 -4.03 -4.27 4.53
C ALA A 337 -3.77 -3.87 5.99
N ALA A 338 -2.54 -4.12 6.47
CA ALA A 338 -2.12 -3.76 7.83
C ALA A 338 -1.68 -2.29 8.00
N GLY A 339 -1.63 -1.50 6.92
CA GLY A 339 -1.09 -0.14 6.94
C GLY A 339 0.39 -0.11 7.30
N LEU A 340 1.17 -1.08 6.81
CA LEU A 340 2.60 -1.21 7.02
C LEU A 340 3.36 -1.06 5.68
N PRO A 341 4.60 -0.54 5.71
CA PRO A 341 5.48 -0.60 4.55
C PRO A 341 5.95 -2.04 4.31
N ASP A 342 6.70 -2.27 3.23
CA ASP A 342 7.39 -3.55 3.01
C ASP A 342 8.48 -3.72 4.08
N LEU A 343 8.24 -4.61 5.05
CA LEU A 343 9.08 -4.81 6.22
C LEU A 343 9.73 -6.20 6.24
N PRO A 344 10.99 -6.30 6.68
CA PRO A 344 11.61 -7.58 6.97
C PRO A 344 10.97 -8.24 8.20
N ILE A 345 10.87 -9.56 8.15
CA ILE A 345 10.40 -10.42 9.24
C ILE A 345 11.62 -11.13 9.81
N MET A 346 11.98 -10.76 11.03
CA MET A 346 13.18 -11.20 11.70
C MET A 346 12.88 -12.31 12.70
N LEU A 347 13.81 -13.25 12.81
CA LEU A 347 13.87 -14.23 13.89
C LEU A 347 15.13 -13.97 14.72
N ASP A 348 15.00 -13.97 16.05
CA ASP A 348 16.11 -13.77 16.99
C ASP A 348 16.11 -14.85 18.08
N SER A 349 17.23 -14.96 18.79
CA SER A 349 17.50 -16.05 19.73
C SER A 349 17.17 -15.74 21.19
N GLY A 350 17.19 -14.46 21.61
CA GLY A 350 17.26 -14.08 23.03
C GLY A 350 16.13 -13.19 23.57
N ASN A 351 14.96 -13.15 22.93
CA ASN A 351 13.82 -12.38 23.43
C ASN A 351 12.74 -13.29 24.02
N GLN A 352 12.19 -12.94 25.18
CA GLN A 352 11.14 -13.76 25.81
C GLN A 352 9.75 -13.58 25.19
N ARG A 353 9.55 -12.55 24.36
CA ARG A 353 8.27 -12.19 23.76
C ARG A 353 8.14 -12.59 22.29
N HIS A 354 9.24 -12.95 21.63
CA HIS A 354 9.31 -13.39 20.24
C HIS A 354 10.58 -14.19 20.02
N GLY A 355 10.76 -14.80 18.84
CA GLY A 355 12.00 -15.52 18.56
C GLY A 355 12.11 -16.88 19.25
N ILE A 356 13.32 -17.44 19.27
CA ILE A 356 13.58 -18.82 19.69
C ILE A 356 13.27 -19.05 21.16
N GLU A 357 13.62 -18.13 22.05
CA GLU A 357 13.34 -18.30 23.48
C GLU A 357 11.83 -18.31 23.75
N HIS A 358 11.04 -17.50 23.03
CA HIS A 358 9.58 -17.56 23.11
C HIS A 358 9.03 -18.89 22.55
N LEU A 359 9.52 -19.34 21.40
CA LEU A 359 9.11 -20.60 20.78
C LEU A 359 9.46 -21.80 21.66
N TRP A 360 10.65 -21.84 22.26
CA TRP A 360 11.07 -22.94 23.13
C TRP A 360 10.13 -23.09 24.33
N ARG A 361 9.66 -21.96 24.87
CA ARG A 361 8.79 -21.91 26.06
C ARG A 361 7.35 -22.30 25.76
N ASN A 362 6.84 -22.01 24.57
CA ASN A 362 5.41 -22.08 24.27
C ASN A 362 5.04 -22.98 23.07
N HIS A 363 6.02 -23.34 22.24
CA HIS A 363 5.84 -24.03 20.96
C HIS A 363 6.94 -25.07 20.72
N LYS A 364 7.20 -25.90 21.73
CA LYS A 364 8.31 -26.86 21.74
C LYS A 364 8.15 -27.94 20.66
N GLU A 365 6.91 -28.25 20.30
CA GLU A 365 6.54 -29.18 19.24
C GLU A 365 7.16 -28.81 17.88
N LEU A 366 7.40 -27.53 17.62
CA LEU A 366 8.01 -27.08 16.36
C LEU A 366 9.46 -27.54 16.18
N PHE A 367 10.19 -27.76 17.28
CA PHE A 367 11.59 -28.17 17.25
C PHE A 367 11.76 -29.67 16.99
N VAL A 368 10.69 -30.45 17.12
CA VAL A 368 10.73 -31.91 17.00
C VAL A 368 10.61 -32.36 15.54
N ASP A 369 9.87 -31.59 14.75
CA ASP A 369 9.72 -31.78 13.31
C ASP A 369 10.05 -30.47 12.56
N PRO A 370 11.34 -30.23 12.29
CA PRO A 370 11.78 -29.03 11.58
C PRO A 370 11.18 -28.90 10.17
N ASP A 371 10.94 -30.02 9.48
CA ASP A 371 10.35 -30.00 8.14
C ASP A 371 8.89 -29.54 8.17
N ARG A 372 8.11 -30.00 9.16
CA ARG A 372 6.75 -29.49 9.41
C ARG A 372 6.74 -28.02 9.82
N ALA A 373 7.67 -27.60 10.68
CA ALA A 373 7.78 -26.19 11.06
C ALA A 373 8.03 -25.29 9.84
N ILE A 374 8.91 -25.70 8.92
CA ILE A 374 9.16 -24.98 7.66
C ILE A 374 7.96 -25.02 6.72
N LYS A 375 7.24 -26.16 6.66
CA LYS A 375 6.01 -26.26 5.86
C LYS A 375 4.97 -25.24 6.29
N ILE A 376 4.72 -25.10 7.60
CA ILE A 376 3.77 -24.11 8.16
C ILE A 376 4.20 -22.68 7.79
N LEU A 377 5.49 -22.37 7.85
CA LEU A 377 6.00 -21.06 7.41
C LEU A 377 5.74 -20.82 5.91
N ARG A 378 5.94 -21.83 5.06
CA ARG A 378 5.66 -21.72 3.62
C ARG A 378 4.17 -21.57 3.33
N ASP A 379 3.32 -22.28 4.08
CA ASP A 379 1.87 -22.21 3.96
C ASP A 379 1.31 -20.86 4.46
N THR A 380 2.10 -20.10 5.21
CA THR A 380 1.73 -18.79 5.78
C THR A 380 2.53 -17.63 5.19
N LEU A 381 3.74 -17.35 5.70
CA LEU A 381 4.61 -16.28 5.21
C LEU A 381 4.90 -16.40 3.71
N GLY A 382 5.04 -17.64 3.22
CA GLY A 382 5.30 -17.93 1.82
C GLY A 382 4.04 -17.83 0.94
N ASN A 383 2.86 -17.57 1.50
CA ASN A 383 1.59 -17.63 0.78
C ASN A 383 0.80 -16.33 0.93
N GLU A 384 0.72 -15.55 -0.15
CA GLU A 384 0.01 -14.26 -0.16
C GLU A 384 -1.52 -14.40 -0.01
N ASN A 385 -2.05 -15.61 -0.21
CA ASN A 385 -3.48 -15.90 -0.11
C ASN A 385 -4.00 -15.95 1.33
N CYS A 386 -3.13 -15.80 2.34
CA CYS A 386 -3.54 -15.81 3.74
C CYS A 386 -4.55 -14.70 4.04
N ARG A 387 -5.51 -15.00 4.91
CA ARG A 387 -6.26 -13.98 5.64
C ARG A 387 -5.27 -13.17 6.47
N VAL A 388 -5.44 -11.85 6.49
CA VAL A 388 -4.59 -10.92 7.23
C VAL A 388 -5.39 -10.32 8.36
N VAL A 389 -4.88 -10.45 9.56
CA VAL A 389 -5.48 -9.92 10.78
C VAL A 389 -4.49 -8.98 11.47
N VAL A 390 -4.99 -7.86 11.97
CA VAL A 390 -4.24 -6.93 12.82
C VAL A 390 -4.82 -6.96 14.22
N SER A 391 -3.98 -7.26 15.20
CA SER A 391 -4.32 -7.11 16.62
C SER A 391 -3.62 -5.87 17.18
N LEU A 392 -4.42 -5.01 17.80
CA LEU A 392 -3.99 -3.77 18.43
C LEU A 392 -4.22 -3.89 19.93
N LYS A 393 -3.14 -3.74 20.70
CA LYS A 393 -3.17 -3.85 22.16
C LYS A 393 -2.53 -2.63 22.78
N ARG A 394 -3.23 -1.98 23.71
CA ARG A 394 -2.64 -0.88 24.46
C ARG A 394 -1.51 -1.40 25.35
N ALA A 395 -0.40 -0.66 25.38
CA ALA A 395 0.69 -0.89 26.31
C ALA A 395 1.31 0.44 26.75
N VAL A 396 2.24 0.37 27.69
CA VAL A 396 3.00 1.52 28.17
C VAL A 396 4.47 1.19 28.05
N THR A 397 5.23 2.05 27.40
CA THR A 397 6.69 2.00 27.43
C THR A 397 7.24 3.06 28.38
N ARG A 398 8.43 2.83 28.93
CA ARG A 398 9.12 3.82 29.78
C ARG A 398 10.26 4.42 28.98
N LYS A 399 10.35 5.75 28.93
CA LYS A 399 11.41 6.47 28.20
C LYS A 399 11.97 7.58 29.12
N GLY A 400 13.29 7.64 29.25
CA GLY A 400 13.98 8.60 30.12
C GLY A 400 15.34 8.07 30.58
N GLU A 401 16.12 8.92 31.24
CA GLU A 401 17.38 8.55 31.90
C GLU A 401 17.13 8.11 33.35
N HIS A 402 18.08 7.39 33.95
CA HIS A 402 17.99 6.95 35.35
C HIS A 402 17.69 8.13 36.28
N GLY A 403 16.48 8.12 36.86
CA GLY A 403 15.98 9.18 37.76
C GLY A 403 14.77 9.96 37.22
N ASN A 404 14.48 9.94 35.91
CA ASN A 404 13.36 10.69 35.33
C ASN A 404 12.68 9.90 34.18
N MET A 405 11.99 8.80 34.55
CA MET A 405 11.33 7.90 33.60
C MET A 405 9.89 8.34 33.32
N GLN A 406 9.59 8.77 32.10
CA GLN A 406 8.22 9.08 31.67
C GLN A 406 7.53 7.83 31.11
N LYS A 407 6.26 7.64 31.49
CA LYS A 407 5.38 6.59 30.93
C LYS A 407 4.74 7.11 29.65
N LEU A 408 5.03 6.47 28.53
CA LEU A 408 4.45 6.82 27.23
C LEU A 408 3.47 5.72 26.79
N PRO A 409 2.20 6.07 26.50
CA PRO A 409 1.26 5.11 25.94
C PRO A 409 1.67 4.75 24.52
N ILE A 410 1.62 3.45 24.23
CA ILE A 410 1.88 2.89 22.89
C ILE A 410 0.77 1.92 22.53
N CYS A 411 0.61 1.65 21.23
CA CYS A 411 -0.19 0.54 20.74
C CYS A 411 0.74 -0.52 20.19
N LEU A 412 0.71 -1.73 20.77
CA LEU A 412 1.37 -2.90 20.21
C LEU A 412 0.55 -3.39 19.04
N LYS A 413 1.18 -3.50 17.87
CA LYS A 413 0.58 -4.01 16.65
C LYS A 413 1.11 -5.41 16.36
N ARG A 414 0.21 -6.38 16.27
CA ARG A 414 0.52 -7.75 15.84
C ARG A 414 -0.16 -8.05 14.52
N ILE A 415 0.56 -8.74 13.65
CA ILE A 415 0.06 -9.18 12.35
C ILE A 415 -0.07 -10.70 12.40
N VAL A 416 -1.24 -11.20 12.04
CA VAL A 416 -1.49 -12.63 11.92
C VAL A 416 -1.83 -12.96 10.48
N LEU A 417 -1.09 -13.91 9.90
CA LEU A 417 -1.41 -14.52 8.62
C LEU A 417 -2.06 -15.87 8.90
N HIS A 418 -3.30 -16.06 8.46
CA HIS A 418 -4.03 -17.30 8.63
C HIS A 418 -4.38 -17.88 7.26
N ASN A 419 -3.95 -19.11 7.00
CA ASN A 419 -4.31 -19.88 5.83
C ASN A 419 -5.38 -20.91 6.21
N PRO A 420 -6.66 -20.64 5.95
CA PRO A 420 -7.75 -21.53 6.34
C PRO A 420 -7.72 -22.86 5.57
N GLN A 421 -7.20 -22.89 4.34
CA GLN A 421 -7.14 -24.13 3.54
C GLN A 421 -6.13 -25.14 4.08
N LYS A 422 -5.06 -24.64 4.70
CA LYS A 422 -4.00 -25.47 5.28
C LYS A 422 -4.11 -25.55 6.80
N GLN A 423 -5.13 -24.90 7.39
CA GLN A 423 -5.30 -24.74 8.83
C GLN A 423 -3.96 -24.36 9.48
N SER A 424 -3.33 -23.29 8.99
CA SER A 424 -2.01 -22.87 9.45
C SER A 424 -1.98 -21.37 9.66
N TYR A 425 -1.34 -20.91 10.73
CA TYR A 425 -1.21 -19.49 11.02
C TYR A 425 0.21 -19.11 11.43
N CYS A 426 0.51 -17.82 11.31
CA CYS A 426 1.75 -17.21 11.73
C CYS A 426 1.47 -15.86 12.38
N VAL A 427 2.10 -15.59 13.53
CA VAL A 427 1.97 -14.36 14.30
C VAL A 427 3.30 -13.62 14.33
N MET A 428 3.22 -12.31 14.08
CA MET A 428 4.35 -11.39 14.14
C MET A 428 3.99 -10.18 15.00
N VAL A 429 4.98 -9.58 15.65
CA VAL A 429 4.83 -8.30 16.35
C VAL A 429 5.65 -7.23 15.66
N TYR A 430 5.05 -6.05 15.46
CA TYR A 430 5.73 -4.89 14.91
C TYR A 430 6.40 -4.09 16.02
N ASP A 431 7.71 -3.87 15.90
CA ASP A 431 8.51 -3.13 16.89
C ASP A 431 8.68 -1.63 16.57
N GLY A 432 8.06 -1.15 15.48
CA GLY A 432 8.22 0.21 14.97
C GLY A 432 9.22 0.34 13.82
N LYS A 433 10.02 -0.71 13.54
CA LYS A 433 11.01 -0.73 12.45
C LYS A 433 10.92 -2.00 11.60
N GLN A 434 10.59 -3.13 12.21
CA GLN A 434 10.59 -4.45 11.58
C GLN A 434 9.54 -5.35 12.24
N LEU A 435 9.27 -6.50 11.62
CA LEU A 435 8.41 -7.52 12.19
C LEU A 435 9.27 -8.57 12.90
N LYS A 436 8.84 -8.99 14.08
CA LYS A 436 9.45 -10.07 14.85
C LYS A 436 8.55 -11.28 14.83
N LEU A 437 9.08 -12.40 14.39
CA LEU A 437 8.34 -13.65 14.34
C LEU A 437 8.10 -14.16 15.76
N VAL A 438 6.83 -14.34 16.14
CA VAL A 438 6.43 -14.75 17.49
C VAL A 438 6.17 -16.24 17.52
N SER A 439 5.24 -16.70 16.68
CA SER A 439 4.82 -18.09 16.63
C SER A 439 4.23 -18.43 15.27
N TRP A 440 4.21 -19.72 14.95
CA TRP A 440 3.49 -20.27 13.80
C TRP A 440 3.09 -21.69 14.12
N ASN A 441 1.86 -22.06 13.80
CA ASN A 441 1.34 -23.39 14.11
C ASN A 441 0.20 -23.75 13.18
N ASN A 442 -0.33 -24.96 13.36
CA ASN A 442 -1.64 -25.30 12.83
C ASN A 442 -2.73 -24.53 13.59
N ALA A 443 -3.68 -23.97 12.87
CA ALA A 443 -4.88 -23.34 13.41
C ALA A 443 -5.90 -24.42 13.76
N ASP A 444 -6.63 -24.26 14.87
CA ASP A 444 -7.92 -24.94 15.02
C ASP A 444 -8.97 -24.26 14.12
N ASP A 445 -10.11 -24.92 13.89
CA ASP A 445 -11.14 -24.44 12.96
C ASP A 445 -11.69 -23.04 13.32
N ALA A 446 -11.56 -22.62 14.58
CA ALA A 446 -12.10 -21.38 15.13
C ALA A 446 -11.07 -20.25 15.32
N TYR A 447 -9.77 -20.54 15.24
CA TYR A 447 -8.66 -19.62 15.60
C TYR A 447 -8.71 -18.27 14.87
N GLY A 448 -9.35 -18.21 13.70
CA GLY A 448 -9.46 -17.00 12.89
C GLY A 448 -10.77 -16.21 13.02
N ASP A 449 -11.83 -16.82 13.53
CA ASP A 449 -13.19 -16.26 13.52
C ASP A 449 -13.61 -15.74 14.91
N ASP A 450 -13.24 -16.44 16.00
CA ASP A 450 -13.68 -16.08 17.37
C ASP A 450 -12.69 -15.23 18.17
N GLU A 451 -11.38 -15.35 17.89
CA GLU A 451 -10.33 -14.63 18.64
C GLU A 451 -10.08 -13.20 18.13
N TRP A 452 -10.46 -12.90 16.88
CA TRP A 452 -9.97 -11.71 16.17
C TRP A 452 -11.03 -10.87 15.46
N SER A 453 -12.31 -11.10 15.75
CA SER A 453 -13.36 -10.15 15.43
C SER A 453 -13.22 -8.89 16.29
N LEU A 454 -13.64 -7.73 15.76
CA LEU A 454 -13.94 -6.57 16.59
C LEU A 454 -14.96 -7.01 17.65
N LYS A 455 -14.60 -6.93 18.93
CA LYS A 455 -15.56 -7.03 20.03
C LYS A 455 -16.02 -5.64 20.42
#